data_AF-A0A7J4UWQ6-F1
#
_entry.id   AF-A0A7J4UWQ6-F1
#
_cell.length_a   1.000
_cell.length_b   1.000
_cell.length_c   1.000
_cell.angle_alpha   90.00
_cell.angle_beta   90.00
_cell.angle_gamma   90.00
#
_symmetry.space_group_name_H-M   'P 1'
#
loop_
_entity.id
_entity.type
_entity.pdbx_description
1 polymer ?
#
loop_
_entity_poly.entity_id
_entity_poly.type
_entity_poly.pdbx_seq_one_letter_code
_entity_poly.pdbx_strand_id
1 'polypeptide(L)'
;MTLANIVKKIIEAQEEQKNITLNLMPIENLLSPSALSMLASDSVNRYCLENTDRRICAGWFAPGENGLVMLEEEVNKNLSKLFNVNYLTTRPLGGLSAMEIVLSALAKMRKNPKIFSIHKLFGGHSATVKMAKALGYKHEYLPFKEDEPTEIDLRKLEIMAKNNPIDLVYLDLSCILFPVKLKKLKKTLGKDTIICYDGAHVLGLIANGYFQDPLKEGADIVCGSLHKTFFGPQRGIIMTNSKEIWNAIDEVANFKVSNRHYNDLASLGISVSEMIDFGKDYAKQTIVNSKALAASLQESGFDVYHSKSKSIPTLSHQVWIKFDNNVAKEFAKRAFSSNIILNSYLLPGMKNPGLRLGVQGITRLGMKEDEMKEIAKALTLIKEDQSEKAKSIISSLVIKFNKVQFTY
;
A
#
# COMPACT_ATOMS: atom_id res chain seq x y z
N MET A 1 -34.04 -19.09 -0.19
CA MET A 1 -32.87 -18.87 0.69
C MET A 1 -32.89 -17.41 1.12
N THR A 2 -32.79 -17.10 2.42
CA THR A 2 -32.83 -15.70 2.90
C THR A 2 -31.53 -14.97 2.56
N LEU A 3 -31.54 -13.62 2.51
CA LEU A 3 -30.33 -12.83 2.34
C LEU A 3 -29.27 -13.16 3.40
N ALA A 4 -29.68 -13.36 4.66
CA ALA A 4 -28.79 -13.75 5.75
C ALA A 4 -28.03 -15.06 5.46
N ASN A 5 -28.73 -16.07 4.94
CA ASN A 5 -28.10 -17.35 4.58
C ASN A 5 -27.16 -17.20 3.38
N ILE A 6 -27.50 -16.34 2.42
CA ILE A 6 -26.62 -16.03 1.27
C ILE A 6 -25.32 -15.38 1.77
N VAL A 7 -25.42 -14.37 2.63
CA VAL A 7 -24.26 -13.68 3.21
C VAL A 7 -23.38 -14.67 3.97
N LYS A 8 -23.97 -15.45 4.89
CA LYS A 8 -23.23 -16.45 5.67
C LYS A 8 -22.49 -17.45 4.78
N LYS A 9 -23.18 -18.00 3.77
CA LYS A 9 -22.57 -18.95 2.82
C LYS A 9 -21.41 -18.35 2.03
N ILE A 10 -21.52 -17.10 1.59
CA ILE A 10 -20.45 -16.42 0.85
C ILE A 10 -19.22 -16.20 1.75
N ILE A 11 -19.42 -15.74 2.98
CA ILE A 11 -18.31 -15.48 3.92
C ILE A 11 -17.65 -16.78 4.36
N GLU A 12 -18.42 -17.83 4.65
CA GLU A 12 -17.87 -19.16 4.98
C GLU A 12 -17.00 -19.71 3.86
N ALA A 13 -17.46 -19.62 2.60
CA ALA A 13 -16.66 -20.04 1.45
C ALA A 13 -15.36 -19.23 1.29
N GLN A 14 -15.37 -17.93 1.63
CA GLN A 14 -14.15 -17.11 1.62
C GLN A 14 -13.16 -17.53 2.72
N GLU A 15 -13.63 -17.82 3.93
CA GLU A 15 -12.78 -18.30 5.03
C GLU A 15 -12.20 -19.69 4.74
N GLU A 16 -13.00 -20.60 4.17
CA GLU A 16 -12.52 -21.91 3.71
C GLU A 16 -11.42 -21.75 2.64
N GLN A 17 -11.63 -20.86 1.67
CA GLN A 17 -10.66 -20.61 0.61
C GLN A 17 -9.33 -20.06 1.15
N LYS A 18 -9.40 -19.11 2.10
CA LYS A 18 -8.21 -18.55 2.77
C LYS A 18 -7.37 -19.65 3.43
N ASN A 19 -8.02 -20.66 4.02
CA ASN A 19 -7.33 -21.74 4.74
C ASN A 19 -6.65 -22.77 3.82
N ILE A 20 -6.89 -22.73 2.51
CA ILE A 20 -6.29 -23.66 1.55
C ILE A 20 -5.39 -22.97 0.52
N THR A 21 -5.33 -21.63 0.52
CA THR A 21 -4.62 -20.86 -0.51
C THR A 21 -3.36 -20.17 0.03
N LEU A 22 -2.35 -20.07 -0.82
CA LEU A 22 -1.17 -19.25 -0.61
C LEU A 22 -1.34 -17.93 -1.35
N ASN A 23 -1.25 -16.81 -0.62
CA ASN A 23 -1.56 -15.49 -1.16
C ASN A 23 -0.29 -14.69 -1.51
N LEU A 24 -0.07 -14.46 -2.80
CA LEU A 24 1.00 -13.63 -3.35
C LEU A 24 0.50 -12.27 -3.88
N MET A 25 -0.69 -11.82 -3.47
CA MET A 25 -1.22 -10.52 -3.86
C MET A 25 -0.42 -9.40 -3.17
N PRO A 26 0.22 -8.46 -3.90
CA PRO A 26 1.07 -7.41 -3.32
C PRO A 26 0.29 -6.27 -2.63
N ILE A 27 -1.03 -6.37 -2.58
CA ILE A 27 -1.95 -5.40 -1.96
C ILE A 27 -2.63 -5.94 -0.70
N GLU A 28 -2.40 -7.20 -0.34
CA GLU A 28 -3.10 -7.88 0.77
C GLU A 28 -2.12 -8.25 1.87
N ASN A 29 -2.58 -8.25 3.12
CA ASN A 29 -1.82 -8.72 4.26
C ASN A 29 -2.78 -9.22 5.34
N LEU A 30 -2.22 -9.72 6.44
CA LEU A 30 -2.96 -10.38 7.51
C LEU A 30 -2.85 -9.59 8.81
N LEU A 31 -4.02 -9.24 9.34
CA LEU A 31 -4.17 -8.80 10.72
C LEU A 31 -3.88 -9.97 11.69
N SER A 32 -3.34 -9.65 12.87
CA SER A 32 -3.26 -10.62 13.96
C SER A 32 -4.66 -10.95 14.50
N PRO A 33 -4.83 -12.10 15.20
CA PRO A 33 -6.08 -12.39 15.92
C PRO A 33 -6.48 -11.26 16.88
N SER A 34 -5.51 -10.65 17.56
CA SER A 34 -5.74 -9.52 18.46
C SER A 34 -6.28 -8.31 17.72
N ALA A 35 -5.66 -7.91 16.60
CA ALA A 35 -6.15 -6.80 15.79
C ALA A 35 -7.51 -7.10 15.14
N LEU A 36 -7.76 -8.34 14.69
CA LEU A 36 -9.06 -8.77 14.16
C LEU A 36 -10.17 -8.66 15.20
N SER A 37 -9.91 -9.05 16.45
CA SER A 37 -10.92 -9.01 17.52
C SER A 37 -11.46 -7.59 17.78
N MET A 38 -10.63 -6.56 17.56
CA MET A 38 -11.04 -5.16 17.72
C MET A 38 -12.07 -4.72 16.67
N LEU A 39 -12.04 -5.30 15.46
CA LEU A 39 -13.00 -5.00 14.40
C LEU A 39 -14.43 -5.40 14.78
N ALA A 40 -14.58 -6.47 15.58
CA ALA A 40 -15.86 -6.99 16.04
C ALA A 40 -16.29 -6.42 17.41
N SER A 41 -15.56 -5.44 17.95
CA SER A 41 -15.91 -4.80 19.22
C SER A 41 -17.12 -3.86 19.08
N ASP A 42 -17.74 -3.54 20.22
CA ASP A 42 -18.85 -2.59 20.30
C ASP A 42 -18.51 -1.18 19.77
N SER A 43 -17.22 -0.85 19.62
CA SER A 43 -16.74 0.39 18.98
C SER A 43 -17.30 0.59 17.57
N VAL A 44 -17.73 -0.47 16.88
CA VAL A 44 -18.39 -0.37 15.55
C VAL A 44 -19.73 0.37 15.61
N ASN A 45 -20.39 0.36 16.76
CA ASN A 45 -21.68 1.02 17.00
C ASN A 45 -21.51 2.46 17.53
N ARG A 46 -20.28 2.90 17.79
CA ARG A 46 -20.00 4.19 18.43
C ARG A 46 -19.76 5.28 17.40
N TYR A 47 -20.37 6.43 17.65
CA TYR A 47 -20.23 7.63 16.83
C TYR A 47 -19.68 8.74 17.72
N CYS A 48 -18.42 9.11 17.53
CA CYS A 48 -17.78 10.18 18.29
C CYS A 48 -17.25 11.26 17.34
N LEU A 49 -17.65 12.51 17.60
CA LEU A 49 -17.07 13.68 16.95
C LEU A 49 -15.81 14.12 17.76
N GLU A 50 -15.05 15.12 17.31
CA GLU A 50 -13.76 15.47 17.93
C GLU A 50 -13.84 16.44 19.12
N ASN A 51 -14.88 17.27 19.22
CA ASN A 51 -14.90 18.32 20.25
C ASN A 51 -15.58 17.84 21.53
N THR A 52 -14.82 17.16 22.40
CA THR A 52 -15.26 16.74 23.75
C THR A 52 -15.66 17.95 24.61
N ASP A 53 -14.86 19.02 24.62
CA ASP A 53 -15.11 20.24 25.42
C ASP A 53 -16.36 21.03 25.00
N ARG A 54 -16.68 21.09 23.70
CA ARG A 54 -17.91 21.79 23.23
C ARG A 54 -19.17 20.97 23.47
N ARG A 55 -19.07 19.66 23.71
CA ARG A 55 -20.23 18.74 23.78
C ARG A 55 -20.67 18.39 25.18
N ILE A 56 -19.75 18.34 26.15
CA ILE A 56 -20.13 18.40 27.57
C ILE A 56 -20.91 19.69 27.83
N CYS A 57 -20.46 20.82 27.25
CA CYS A 57 -21.19 22.09 27.25
C CYS A 57 -22.52 22.06 26.47
N ALA A 58 -22.74 21.09 25.56
CA ALA A 58 -23.96 20.96 24.76
C ALA A 58 -24.86 19.77 25.18
N GLY A 59 -24.55 19.06 26.27
CA GLY A 59 -25.36 17.99 26.84
C GLY A 59 -25.39 16.66 26.08
N TRP A 60 -24.42 16.41 25.18
CA TRP A 60 -24.31 15.12 24.48
C TRP A 60 -23.38 14.20 25.28
N PHE A 61 -23.91 13.07 25.76
CA PHE A 61 -23.15 12.04 26.47
C PHE A 61 -23.23 10.73 25.70
N ALA A 62 -22.17 10.39 24.96
CA ALA A 62 -22.07 9.10 24.27
C ALA A 62 -21.09 8.15 24.99
N PRO A 63 -21.40 6.85 25.11
CA PRO A 63 -20.42 5.87 25.61
C PRO A 63 -19.14 5.90 24.77
N GLY A 64 -17.98 5.97 25.44
CA GLY A 64 -16.66 5.97 24.78
C GLY A 64 -16.13 7.34 24.36
N GLU A 65 -16.85 8.44 24.60
CA GLU A 65 -16.48 9.78 24.09
C GLU A 65 -15.08 10.26 24.53
N ASN A 66 -14.65 9.98 25.76
CA ASN A 66 -13.27 10.28 26.18
C ASN A 66 -12.28 9.19 25.74
N GLY A 67 -12.64 7.91 25.88
CA GLY A 67 -11.73 6.79 25.61
C GLY A 67 -11.35 6.64 24.13
N LEU A 68 -12.31 6.81 23.24
CA LEU A 68 -12.13 6.62 21.80
C LEU A 68 -11.41 7.79 21.13
N VAL A 69 -11.62 9.02 21.61
CA VAL A 69 -10.86 10.19 21.15
C VAL A 69 -9.39 10.07 21.59
N MET A 70 -9.15 9.72 22.86
CA MET A 70 -7.79 9.45 23.35
C MET A 70 -7.08 8.32 22.57
N LEU A 71 -7.83 7.31 22.12
CA LEU A 71 -7.29 6.26 21.27
C LEU A 71 -6.77 6.82 19.94
N GLU A 72 -7.50 7.71 19.26
CA GLU A 72 -7.01 8.35 18.02
C GLU A 72 -5.71 9.12 18.27
N GLU A 73 -5.67 9.91 19.35
CA GLU A 73 -4.51 10.69 19.73
C GLU A 73 -3.29 9.80 19.99
N GLU A 74 -3.46 8.71 20.74
CA GLU A 74 -2.37 7.81 21.08
C GLU A 74 -1.88 7.01 19.86
N VAL A 75 -2.79 6.57 18.98
CA VAL A 75 -2.43 5.91 17.71
C VAL A 75 -1.64 6.87 16.82
N ASN A 76 -2.14 8.09 16.62
CA ASN A 76 -1.48 9.09 15.78
C ASN A 76 -0.12 9.49 16.37
N LYS A 77 -0.02 9.62 17.70
CA LYS A 77 1.24 9.94 18.41
C LYS A 77 2.28 8.83 18.23
N ASN A 78 1.91 7.56 18.36
CA ASN A 78 2.83 6.45 18.17
C ASN A 78 3.27 6.30 16.70
N LEU A 79 2.35 6.50 15.76
CA LEU A 79 2.69 6.59 14.34
C LEU A 79 3.63 7.77 14.03
N SER A 80 3.39 8.94 14.60
CA SER A 80 4.27 10.11 14.42
C SER A 80 5.68 9.85 14.93
N LYS A 81 5.82 9.13 16.05
CA LYS A 81 7.13 8.68 16.55
C LYS A 81 7.77 7.66 15.61
N LEU A 82 7.03 6.64 15.17
CA LEU A 82 7.51 5.59 14.29
C LEU A 82 8.04 6.14 12.96
N PHE A 83 7.32 7.09 12.35
CA PHE A 83 7.74 7.75 11.11
C PHE A 83 8.66 8.96 11.33
N ASN A 84 8.87 9.39 12.58
CA ASN A 84 9.59 10.61 12.93
C ASN A 84 9.08 11.85 12.16
N VAL A 85 7.78 12.14 12.32
CA VAL A 85 7.06 13.23 11.65
C VAL A 85 6.35 14.15 12.63
N ASN A 86 6.19 15.41 12.26
CA ASN A 86 5.56 16.42 13.11
C ASN A 86 4.03 16.35 13.09
N TYR A 87 3.45 16.06 11.92
CA TYR A 87 2.00 16.10 11.72
C TYR A 87 1.52 14.86 10.95
N LEU A 88 0.46 14.24 11.46
CA LEU A 88 -0.07 12.99 10.93
C LEU A 88 -1.55 12.84 11.27
N THR A 89 -2.29 12.23 10.34
CA THR A 89 -3.69 11.86 10.57
C THR A 89 -4.01 10.50 9.96
N THR A 90 -4.79 9.70 10.70
CA THR A 90 -5.32 8.38 10.29
C THR A 90 -6.83 8.41 10.03
N ARG A 91 -7.41 9.61 9.96
CA ARG A 91 -8.83 9.83 9.62
C ARG A 91 -9.26 9.28 8.25
N PRO A 92 -8.43 9.28 7.20
CA PRO A 92 -8.87 8.76 5.91
C PRO A 92 -9.24 7.27 6.02
N LEU A 93 -10.42 6.89 5.52
CA LEU A 93 -10.94 5.51 5.62
C LEU A 93 -10.29 4.53 4.61
N GLY A 94 -9.21 4.95 3.95
CA GLY A 94 -8.49 4.16 2.95
C GLY A 94 -7.56 5.03 2.11
N GLY A 95 -6.77 4.41 1.23
CA GLY A 95 -5.80 5.11 0.39
C GLY A 95 -6.44 6.14 -0.57
N LEU A 96 -7.60 5.80 -1.15
CA LEU A 96 -8.33 6.75 -2.01
C LEU A 96 -8.95 7.91 -1.23
N SER A 97 -9.40 7.67 0.00
CA SER A 97 -9.84 8.74 0.89
C SER A 97 -8.67 9.67 1.24
N ALA A 98 -7.48 9.12 1.47
CA ALA A 98 -6.27 9.91 1.72
C ALA A 98 -5.89 10.77 0.49
N MET A 99 -5.93 10.18 -0.71
CA MET A 99 -5.73 10.89 -1.97
C MET A 99 -6.70 12.04 -2.15
N GLU A 100 -8.00 11.79 -1.91
CA GLU A 100 -9.03 12.82 -2.03
C GLU A 100 -8.82 13.98 -1.06
N ILE A 101 -8.44 13.70 0.19
CA ILE A 101 -8.13 14.72 1.20
C ILE A 101 -6.91 15.54 0.78
N VAL A 102 -5.82 14.90 0.34
CA VAL A 102 -4.61 15.60 -0.13
C VAL A 102 -4.93 16.50 -1.32
N LEU A 103 -5.64 15.98 -2.32
CA LEU A 103 -6.02 16.76 -3.50
C LEU A 103 -6.94 17.91 -3.11
N SER A 104 -7.94 17.70 -2.24
CA SER A 104 -8.85 18.76 -1.79
C SER A 104 -8.12 19.84 -0.96
N ALA A 105 -7.12 19.45 -0.16
CA ALA A 105 -6.27 20.38 0.57
C ALA A 105 -5.43 21.25 -0.38
N LEU A 106 -5.03 20.74 -1.54
CA LEU A 106 -4.31 21.52 -2.55
C LEU A 106 -5.12 22.74 -3.02
N ALA A 107 -6.43 22.61 -3.21
CA ALA A 107 -7.29 23.74 -3.59
C ALA A 107 -7.38 24.84 -2.52
N LYS A 108 -7.07 24.54 -1.25
CA LYS A 108 -6.96 25.56 -0.19
C LYS A 108 -5.67 26.37 -0.32
N MET A 109 -4.63 25.76 -0.88
CA MET A 109 -3.29 26.34 -0.98
C MET A 109 -2.99 26.96 -2.35
N ARG A 110 -3.72 26.57 -3.40
CA ARG A 110 -3.42 26.93 -4.80
C ARG A 110 -4.71 27.21 -5.57
N LYS A 111 -4.70 28.25 -6.41
CA LYS A 111 -5.80 28.59 -7.32
C LYS A 111 -5.61 27.84 -8.65
N ASN A 112 -6.65 27.13 -9.09
CA ASN A 112 -6.66 26.32 -10.33
C ASN A 112 -5.44 25.40 -10.47
N PRO A 113 -5.22 24.47 -9.52
CA PRO A 113 -3.99 23.69 -9.45
C PRO A 113 -3.68 22.91 -10.73
N LYS A 114 -2.39 22.85 -11.08
CA LYS A 114 -1.84 21.95 -12.08
C LYS A 114 -1.10 20.81 -11.40
N ILE A 115 -1.56 19.59 -11.63
CA ILE A 115 -0.99 18.39 -11.03
C ILE A 115 -0.34 17.48 -12.07
N PHE A 116 0.71 16.80 -11.65
CA PHE A 116 1.37 15.75 -12.40
C PHE A 116 1.27 14.43 -11.65
N SER A 117 0.90 13.35 -12.34
CA SER A 117 0.86 12.01 -11.72
C SER A 117 1.51 10.96 -12.62
N ILE A 118 1.58 9.72 -12.15
CA ILE A 118 2.21 8.63 -12.89
C ILE A 118 1.16 7.97 -13.78
N HIS A 119 1.50 7.74 -15.05
CA HIS A 119 0.60 7.04 -15.96
C HIS A 119 0.52 5.55 -15.59
N LYS A 120 -0.65 4.92 -15.78
CA LYS A 120 -0.83 3.47 -15.52
C LYS A 120 0.18 2.58 -16.27
N LEU A 121 0.61 2.99 -17.46
CA LEU A 121 1.62 2.30 -18.26
C LEU A 121 3.00 2.28 -17.60
N PHE A 122 3.25 3.17 -16.65
CA PHE A 122 4.49 3.25 -15.89
C PHE A 122 4.27 2.88 -14.42
N GLY A 123 3.18 2.17 -14.11
CA GLY A 123 2.91 1.66 -12.77
C GLY A 123 2.13 2.59 -11.84
N GLY A 124 1.57 3.69 -12.35
CA GLY A 124 0.75 4.63 -11.58
C GLY A 124 -0.68 4.15 -11.31
N HIS A 125 -1.37 4.82 -10.40
CA HIS A 125 -2.76 4.50 -10.02
C HIS A 125 -3.77 5.28 -10.86
N SER A 126 -4.75 4.60 -11.45
CA SER A 126 -5.69 5.25 -12.38
C SER A 126 -6.65 6.27 -11.74
N ALA A 127 -6.79 6.28 -10.42
CA ALA A 127 -7.72 7.18 -9.72
C ALA A 127 -7.23 8.62 -9.67
N THR A 128 -5.92 8.88 -9.64
CA THR A 128 -5.37 10.23 -9.44
C THR A 128 -5.85 11.21 -10.51
N VAL A 129 -5.75 10.82 -11.79
CA VAL A 129 -6.25 11.64 -12.91
C VAL A 129 -7.76 11.85 -12.84
N LYS A 130 -8.53 10.83 -12.41
CA LYS A 130 -9.99 10.93 -12.32
C LYS A 130 -10.41 11.89 -11.22
N MET A 131 -9.80 11.79 -10.04
CA MET A 131 -10.06 12.66 -8.90
C MET A 131 -9.64 14.10 -9.18
N ALA A 132 -8.47 14.30 -9.78
CA ALA A 132 -7.99 15.62 -10.15
C ALA A 132 -8.95 16.33 -11.12
N LYS A 133 -9.42 15.61 -12.15
CA LYS A 133 -10.40 16.13 -13.11
C LYS A 133 -11.74 16.42 -12.44
N ALA A 134 -12.20 15.55 -11.53
CA ALA A 134 -13.43 15.78 -10.78
C ALA A 134 -13.36 17.05 -9.89
N LEU A 135 -12.16 17.41 -9.41
CA LEU A 135 -11.88 18.63 -8.68
C LEU A 135 -11.58 19.85 -9.59
N GLY A 136 -11.66 19.69 -10.92
CA GLY A 136 -11.42 20.75 -11.90
C GLY A 136 -9.95 21.12 -12.10
N TYR A 137 -9.00 20.26 -11.67
CA TYR A 137 -7.57 20.54 -11.79
C TYR A 137 -7.05 20.29 -13.20
N LYS A 138 -6.04 21.07 -13.60
CA LYS A 138 -5.24 20.74 -14.79
C LYS A 138 -4.39 19.52 -14.44
N HIS A 139 -4.33 18.54 -15.33
CA HIS A 139 -3.61 17.29 -15.11
C HIS A 139 -2.70 16.97 -16.29
N GLU A 140 -1.47 16.60 -15.99
CA GLU A 140 -0.52 16.00 -16.93
C GLU A 140 0.15 14.76 -16.30
N TYR A 141 0.84 13.97 -17.11
CA TYR A 141 1.61 12.83 -16.62
C TYR A 141 3.10 13.18 -16.51
N LEU A 142 3.77 12.62 -15.51
CA LEU A 142 5.22 12.63 -15.44
C LEU A 142 5.82 11.90 -16.65
N PRO A 143 6.88 12.43 -17.27
CA PRO A 143 7.56 11.74 -18.35
C PRO A 143 8.43 10.61 -17.79
N PHE A 144 8.37 9.44 -18.45
CA PHE A 144 9.24 8.29 -18.17
C PHE A 144 10.14 8.03 -19.36
N LYS A 145 11.27 7.36 -19.12
CA LYS A 145 12.18 6.95 -20.18
C LYS A 145 11.61 5.76 -20.93
N GLU A 146 11.81 5.73 -22.26
CA GLU A 146 11.31 4.64 -23.10
C GLU A 146 12.16 3.37 -22.94
N ASP A 147 13.46 3.52 -22.81
CA ASP A 147 14.44 2.45 -22.61
C ASP A 147 14.49 1.92 -21.17
N GLU A 148 14.00 2.71 -20.22
CA GLU A 148 13.94 2.40 -18.80
C GLU A 148 12.60 2.90 -18.18
N PRO A 149 11.49 2.17 -18.42
CA PRO A 149 10.13 2.63 -18.12
C PRO A 149 9.80 2.68 -16.62
N THR A 150 10.75 2.33 -15.76
CA THR A 150 10.65 2.48 -14.30
C THR A 150 11.26 3.80 -13.80
N GLU A 151 11.93 4.56 -14.66
CA GLU A 151 12.64 5.78 -14.30
C GLU A 151 11.99 7.02 -14.94
N ILE A 152 11.75 8.03 -14.09
CA ILE A 152 11.27 9.35 -14.52
C ILE A 152 12.36 10.03 -15.38
N ASP A 153 11.96 10.58 -16.53
CA ASP A 153 12.84 11.38 -17.38
C ASP A 153 12.95 12.81 -16.83
N LEU A 154 13.92 13.01 -15.94
CA LEU A 154 14.15 14.30 -15.29
C LEU A 154 14.51 15.42 -16.28
N ARG A 155 15.10 15.10 -17.45
CA ARG A 155 15.43 16.14 -18.46
C ARG A 155 14.17 16.65 -19.13
N LYS A 156 13.29 15.74 -19.57
CA LYS A 156 11.97 16.12 -20.12
C LYS A 156 11.14 16.85 -19.07
N LEU A 157 11.17 16.39 -17.82
CA LEU A 157 10.45 17.03 -16.72
C LEU A 157 10.93 18.47 -16.47
N GLU A 158 12.25 18.72 -16.51
CA GLU A 158 12.80 20.07 -16.36
C GLU A 158 12.27 21.03 -17.44
N ILE A 159 12.20 20.56 -18.69
CA ILE A 159 11.65 21.36 -19.81
C ILE A 159 10.16 21.65 -19.59
N MET A 160 9.39 20.64 -19.15
CA MET A 160 7.96 20.79 -18.85
C MET A 160 7.72 21.81 -17.72
N ALA A 161 8.53 21.74 -16.66
CA ALA A 161 8.43 22.60 -15.49
C ALA A 161 8.84 24.07 -15.77
N LYS A 162 9.81 24.31 -16.66
CA LYS A 162 10.19 25.68 -17.08
C LYS A 162 9.06 26.42 -17.78
N ASN A 163 8.26 25.71 -18.56
CA ASN A 163 7.17 26.30 -19.34
C ASN A 163 5.84 26.36 -18.58
N ASN A 164 5.72 25.63 -17.47
CA ASN A 164 4.48 25.51 -16.72
C ASN A 164 4.75 25.33 -15.22
N PRO A 165 4.24 26.21 -14.34
CA PRO A 165 4.29 25.96 -12.91
C PRO A 165 3.50 24.68 -12.58
N ILE A 166 4.15 23.77 -11.86
CA ILE A 166 3.56 22.52 -11.37
C ILE A 166 3.27 22.71 -9.88
N ASP A 167 2.01 22.65 -9.48
CA ASP A 167 1.61 22.84 -8.08
C ASP A 167 1.86 21.58 -7.25
N LEU A 168 1.58 20.41 -7.84
CA LEU A 168 1.70 19.12 -7.17
C LEU A 168 2.23 18.05 -8.13
N VAL A 169 3.21 17.29 -7.68
CA VAL A 169 3.55 15.98 -8.21
C VAL A 169 3.06 14.91 -7.25
N TYR A 170 2.11 14.08 -7.69
CA TYR A 170 1.55 12.97 -6.92
C TYR A 170 2.15 11.65 -7.42
N LEU A 171 2.98 11.00 -6.60
CA LEU A 171 3.72 9.78 -6.93
C LEU A 171 2.94 8.54 -6.46
N ASP A 172 1.91 8.16 -7.22
CA ASP A 172 0.95 7.09 -6.94
C ASP A 172 1.38 5.70 -7.46
N LEU A 173 2.56 5.24 -7.06
CA LEU A 173 3.13 3.98 -7.56
C LEU A 173 2.42 2.74 -7.00
N SER A 174 1.66 2.07 -7.88
CA SER A 174 1.17 0.72 -7.65
C SER A 174 2.26 -0.32 -7.89
N CYS A 175 3.12 -0.08 -8.86
CA CYS A 175 4.28 -0.90 -9.19
C CYS A 175 5.53 -0.21 -8.64
N ILE A 176 6.11 -0.74 -7.56
CA ILE A 176 7.33 -0.23 -6.96
C ILE A 176 8.30 -1.37 -6.60
N LEU A 177 9.45 -1.40 -7.28
CA LEU A 177 10.58 -2.30 -6.97
C LEU A 177 11.71 -1.57 -6.23
N PHE A 178 11.89 -0.28 -6.52
CA PHE A 178 13.03 0.51 -6.04
C PHE A 178 12.59 1.88 -5.54
N PRO A 179 13.39 2.50 -4.66
CA PRO A 179 13.24 3.89 -4.29
C PRO A 179 13.15 4.86 -5.47
N VAL A 180 12.24 5.82 -5.37
CA VAL A 180 12.15 6.99 -6.26
C VAL A 180 13.26 7.97 -5.90
N LYS A 181 13.93 8.54 -6.91
CA LYS A 181 15.03 9.51 -6.72
C LYS A 181 14.52 10.89 -6.30
N LEU A 182 13.89 10.99 -5.14
CA LEU A 182 13.18 12.20 -4.67
C LEU A 182 14.08 13.43 -4.58
N LYS A 183 15.33 13.29 -4.10
CA LYS A 183 16.27 14.44 -4.02
C LYS A 183 16.51 15.07 -5.39
N LYS A 184 16.65 14.23 -6.43
CA LYS A 184 16.83 14.70 -7.80
C LYS A 184 15.54 15.29 -8.34
N LEU A 185 14.40 14.64 -8.07
CA LEU A 185 13.08 15.11 -8.48
C LEU A 185 12.76 16.50 -7.90
N LYS A 186 12.92 16.69 -6.58
CA LYS A 186 12.70 17.98 -5.92
C LYS A 186 13.64 19.07 -6.44
N LYS A 187 14.91 18.73 -6.69
CA LYS A 187 15.86 19.67 -7.33
C LYS A 187 15.41 20.10 -8.73
N THR A 188 14.88 19.18 -9.54
CA THR A 188 14.39 19.46 -10.89
C THR A 188 13.14 20.33 -10.90
N LEU A 189 12.20 20.09 -9.97
CA LEU A 189 10.92 20.79 -9.91
C LEU A 189 11.01 22.15 -9.22
N GLY A 190 11.95 22.30 -8.28
CA GLY A 190 12.05 23.47 -7.43
C GLY A 190 11.26 23.33 -6.13
N LYS A 191 11.43 24.30 -5.24
CA LYS A 191 10.88 24.27 -3.87
C LYS A 191 9.37 24.48 -3.83
N ASP A 192 8.81 25.21 -4.80
CA ASP A 192 7.41 25.65 -4.79
C ASP A 192 6.43 24.54 -5.22
N THR A 193 6.92 23.54 -5.94
CA THR A 193 6.17 22.32 -6.29
C THR A 193 6.08 21.40 -5.09
N ILE A 194 4.86 21.09 -4.66
CA ILE A 194 4.60 20.09 -3.62
C ILE A 194 4.81 18.70 -4.22
N ILE A 195 5.49 17.82 -3.51
CA ILE A 195 5.60 16.40 -3.86
C ILE A 195 4.83 15.59 -2.81
N CYS A 196 3.77 14.92 -3.26
CA CYS A 196 3.07 13.91 -2.48
C CYS A 196 3.57 12.53 -2.88
N TYR A 197 4.17 11.81 -1.93
CA TYR A 197 4.62 10.44 -2.11
C TYR A 197 3.58 9.46 -1.55
N ASP A 198 2.92 8.70 -2.42
CA ASP A 198 2.02 7.63 -1.98
C ASP A 198 2.85 6.38 -1.69
N GLY A 199 3.12 6.17 -0.40
CA GLY A 199 3.91 5.06 0.10
C GLY A 199 3.11 3.78 0.32
N ALA A 200 1.82 3.70 -0.04
CA ALA A 200 0.93 2.61 0.39
C ALA A 200 1.55 1.21 0.26
N HIS A 201 2.21 0.92 -0.86
CA HIS A 201 2.82 -0.38 -1.11
C HIS A 201 4.02 -0.68 -0.22
N VAL A 202 4.81 0.32 0.18
CA VAL A 202 6.08 0.17 0.90
C VAL A 202 6.05 0.80 2.30
N LEU A 203 4.88 1.21 2.78
CA LEU A 203 4.73 2.02 3.98
C LEU A 203 5.27 1.32 5.23
N GLY A 204 5.05 0.00 5.37
CA GLY A 204 5.63 -0.78 6.48
C GLY A 204 7.15 -0.93 6.40
N LEU A 205 7.71 -0.91 5.19
CA LEU A 205 9.15 -0.92 4.96
C LEU A 205 9.78 0.45 5.27
N ILE A 206 9.10 1.54 4.89
CA ILE A 206 9.48 2.92 5.23
C ILE A 206 9.47 3.10 6.75
N ALA A 207 8.40 2.68 7.42
CA ALA A 207 8.24 2.80 8.87
C ALA A 207 9.42 2.21 9.67
N ASN A 208 10.08 1.21 9.12
CA ASN A 208 11.16 0.47 9.79
C ASN A 208 12.55 0.68 9.14
N GLY A 209 12.69 1.65 8.23
CA GLY A 209 13.98 1.98 7.62
C GLY A 209 14.54 0.96 6.63
N TYR A 210 13.70 0.07 6.09
CA TYR A 210 14.07 -0.91 5.04
C TYR A 210 13.75 -0.43 3.63
N PHE A 211 13.34 0.83 3.48
CA PHE A 211 13.13 1.52 2.22
C PHE A 211 13.59 2.98 2.34
N GLN A 212 13.31 3.82 1.33
CA GLN A 212 13.67 5.24 1.36
C GLN A 212 12.96 6.01 2.50
N ASP A 213 13.47 7.18 2.88
CA ASP A 213 12.78 8.12 3.77
C ASP A 213 12.23 9.28 2.93
N PRO A 214 10.95 9.26 2.50
CA PRO A 214 10.49 10.19 1.49
C PRO A 214 10.52 11.65 1.94
N LEU A 215 10.18 11.93 3.19
CA LEU A 215 10.12 13.29 3.72
C LEU A 215 11.53 13.90 3.85
N LYS A 216 12.52 13.12 4.31
CA LYS A 216 13.93 13.59 4.33
C LYS A 216 14.54 13.70 2.95
N GLU A 217 13.99 13.00 1.95
CA GLU A 217 14.51 12.98 0.58
C GLU A 217 13.86 14.00 -0.35
N GLY A 218 12.83 14.73 0.10
CA GLY A 218 12.25 15.86 -0.63
C GLY A 218 10.77 15.75 -0.96
N ALA A 219 10.06 14.74 -0.46
CA ALA A 219 8.60 14.77 -0.43
C ALA A 219 8.11 15.77 0.63
N ASP A 220 7.02 16.46 0.35
CA ASP A 220 6.38 17.40 1.28
C ASP A 220 5.24 16.70 2.04
N ILE A 221 4.63 15.68 1.41
CA ILE A 221 3.57 14.83 1.96
C ILE A 221 3.93 13.38 1.72
N VAL A 222 3.69 12.52 2.71
CA VAL A 222 3.58 11.08 2.51
C VAL A 222 2.15 10.67 2.84
N CYS A 223 1.54 9.87 1.97
CA CYS A 223 0.25 9.27 2.24
C CYS A 223 0.25 7.80 1.85
N GLY A 224 -0.83 7.09 2.14
CA GLY A 224 -1.01 5.74 1.64
C GLY A 224 -2.05 4.97 2.43
N SER A 225 -2.11 3.66 2.18
CA SER A 225 -2.95 2.74 2.94
C SER A 225 -2.15 1.94 3.98
N LEU A 226 -2.83 1.57 5.05
CA LEU A 226 -2.25 0.90 6.23
C LEU A 226 -2.48 -0.63 6.24
N HIS A 227 -2.79 -1.25 5.11
CA HIS A 227 -3.15 -2.69 5.01
C HIS A 227 -2.33 -3.50 3.98
N LYS A 228 -1.25 -2.91 3.46
CA LYS A 228 -0.33 -3.59 2.52
C LYS A 228 0.90 -4.08 3.26
N THR A 229 2.08 -3.52 3.03
CA THR A 229 3.27 -3.86 3.84
C THR A 229 3.16 -3.32 5.26
N PHE A 230 2.40 -2.25 5.49
CA PHE A 230 1.88 -1.97 6.82
C PHE A 230 0.71 -2.93 7.07
N PHE A 231 0.85 -3.87 8.01
CA PHE A 231 -0.11 -4.96 8.25
C PHE A 231 -1.28 -4.56 9.18
N GLY A 232 -1.78 -3.35 9.01
CA GLY A 232 -2.96 -2.85 9.72
C GLY A 232 -4.26 -3.07 8.96
N PRO A 233 -5.38 -2.52 9.47
CA PRO A 233 -6.69 -2.70 8.86
C PRO A 233 -6.89 -1.73 7.68
N GLN A 234 -8.06 -1.78 7.03
CA GLN A 234 -8.32 -0.95 5.86
C GLN A 234 -8.53 0.52 6.21
N ARG A 235 -7.41 1.24 6.36
CA ARG A 235 -7.36 2.67 6.67
C ARG A 235 -6.31 3.39 5.84
N GLY A 236 -6.41 4.71 5.74
CA GLY A 236 -5.43 5.59 5.13
C GLY A 236 -4.66 6.41 6.15
N ILE A 237 -3.52 6.94 5.72
CA ILE A 237 -2.66 7.82 6.49
C ILE A 237 -2.22 9.00 5.62
N ILE A 238 -2.07 10.17 6.25
CA ILE A 238 -1.39 11.31 5.64
C ILE A 238 -0.46 11.91 6.68
N MET A 239 0.78 12.21 6.28
CA MET A 239 1.81 12.79 7.14
C MET A 239 2.60 13.88 6.42
N THR A 240 3.05 14.87 7.17
CA THR A 240 3.87 15.99 6.66
C THR A 240 4.66 16.62 7.81
N ASN A 241 5.75 17.32 7.46
CA ASN A 241 6.48 18.18 8.40
C ASN A 241 6.15 19.68 8.23
N SER A 242 5.38 20.04 7.20
CA SER A 242 4.96 21.43 6.95
C SER A 242 3.68 21.76 7.70
N LYS A 243 3.73 22.80 8.54
CA LYS A 243 2.56 23.28 9.29
C LYS A 243 1.48 23.87 8.36
N GLU A 244 1.87 24.55 7.29
CA GLU A 244 0.94 25.09 6.28
C GLU A 244 0.14 23.95 5.62
N ILE A 245 0.85 22.93 5.12
CA ILE A 245 0.25 21.75 4.49
C ILE A 245 -0.63 21.00 5.49
N TRP A 246 -0.15 20.82 6.73
CA TRP A 246 -0.93 20.18 7.78
C TRP A 246 -2.25 20.89 8.04
N ASN A 247 -2.25 22.22 8.19
CA ASN A 247 -3.47 22.96 8.48
C ASN A 247 -4.53 22.76 7.37
N ALA A 248 -4.11 22.73 6.10
CA ALA A 248 -5.02 22.45 4.98
C ALA A 248 -5.54 21.00 5.00
N ILE A 249 -4.69 20.02 5.30
CA ILE A 249 -5.07 18.61 5.40
C ILE A 249 -6.03 18.38 6.57
N ASP A 250 -5.71 18.92 7.74
CA ASP A 250 -6.48 18.77 8.98
C ASP A 250 -7.89 19.35 8.83
N GLU A 251 -8.00 20.56 8.27
CA GLU A 251 -9.28 21.18 7.94
C GLU A 251 -10.11 20.29 7.01
N VAL A 252 -9.50 19.79 5.93
CA VAL A 252 -10.20 18.93 4.96
C VAL A 252 -10.63 17.60 5.55
N ALA A 253 -9.74 16.94 6.29
CA ALA A 253 -10.05 15.67 6.93
C ALA A 253 -11.19 15.81 7.96
N ASN A 254 -11.30 16.96 8.63
CA ASN A 254 -12.35 17.22 9.62
C ASN A 254 -13.74 17.34 9.01
N PHE A 255 -13.89 18.00 7.86
CA PHE A 255 -15.21 18.11 7.23
C PHE A 255 -15.54 16.93 6.30
N LYS A 256 -14.54 16.21 5.76
CA LYS A 256 -14.77 15.06 4.86
C LYS A 256 -15.00 13.74 5.58
N VAL A 257 -14.51 13.59 6.81
CA VAL A 257 -14.66 12.35 7.58
C VAL A 257 -15.38 12.67 8.88
N SER A 258 -16.66 12.30 8.95
CA SER A 258 -17.52 12.59 10.09
C SER A 258 -17.36 11.58 11.23
N ASN A 259 -17.39 10.28 10.94
CA ASN A 259 -17.08 9.21 11.90
C ASN A 259 -15.72 8.60 11.59
N ARG A 260 -14.95 8.32 12.65
CA ARG A 260 -13.58 7.79 12.57
C ARG A 260 -13.50 6.27 12.44
N HIS A 261 -14.63 5.55 12.53
CA HIS A 261 -14.72 4.08 12.54
C HIS A 261 -13.81 3.48 13.63
N TYR A 262 -14.22 3.64 14.89
CA TYR A 262 -13.32 3.39 16.03
C TYR A 262 -12.94 1.92 16.24
N ASN A 263 -13.73 0.95 15.78
CA ASN A 263 -13.33 -0.45 15.77
C ASN A 263 -12.12 -0.70 14.85
N ASP A 264 -12.12 -0.06 13.68
CA ASP A 264 -11.00 -0.09 12.73
C ASP A 264 -9.79 0.70 13.27
N LEU A 265 -10.01 1.82 13.97
CA LEU A 265 -8.93 2.55 14.64
C LEU A 265 -8.32 1.76 15.82
N ALA A 266 -9.13 1.04 16.59
CA ALA A 266 -8.66 0.15 17.66
C ALA A 266 -7.85 -1.02 17.09
N SER A 267 -8.32 -1.61 15.98
CA SER A 267 -7.56 -2.62 15.23
C SER A 267 -6.22 -2.06 14.76
N LEU A 268 -6.21 -0.82 14.23
CA LEU A 268 -4.96 -0.14 13.85
C LEU A 268 -4.04 0.06 15.06
N GLY A 269 -4.56 0.44 16.23
CA GLY A 269 -3.74 0.61 17.44
C GLY A 269 -2.94 -0.64 17.81
N ILE A 270 -3.57 -1.82 17.74
CA ILE A 270 -2.87 -3.10 17.92
C ILE A 270 -1.81 -3.31 16.83
N SER A 271 -2.16 -3.09 15.56
CA SER A 271 -1.21 -3.25 14.45
C SER A 271 -0.04 -2.26 14.50
N VAL A 272 -0.25 -1.05 15.02
CA VAL A 272 0.82 -0.05 15.26
C VAL A 272 1.76 -0.56 16.34
N SER A 273 1.23 -1.08 17.45
CA SER A 273 2.03 -1.67 18.52
C SER A 273 2.89 -2.83 17.99
N GLU A 274 2.30 -3.75 17.24
CA GLU A 274 3.02 -4.86 16.61
C GLU A 274 4.05 -4.38 15.57
N MET A 275 3.75 -3.32 14.81
CA MET A 275 4.70 -2.72 13.86
C MET A 275 5.89 -2.07 14.58
N ILE A 276 5.70 -1.49 15.77
CA ILE A 276 6.78 -0.92 16.57
C ILE A 276 7.70 -2.03 17.10
N ASP A 277 7.11 -3.10 17.66
CA ASP A 277 7.87 -4.13 18.34
C ASP A 277 8.53 -5.14 17.38
N PHE A 278 7.82 -5.50 16.31
CA PHE A 278 8.23 -6.58 15.41
C PHE A 278 8.46 -6.12 13.96
N GLY A 279 8.11 -4.87 13.62
CA GLY A 279 8.13 -4.39 12.23
C GLY A 279 9.50 -4.40 11.59
N LYS A 280 10.58 -4.23 12.38
CA LYS A 280 11.96 -4.27 11.88
C LYS A 280 12.34 -5.64 11.31
N ASP A 281 12.08 -6.69 12.08
CA ASP A 281 12.37 -8.07 11.65
C ASP A 281 11.45 -8.50 10.51
N TYR A 282 10.17 -8.12 10.57
CA TYR A 282 9.22 -8.33 9.50
C TYR A 282 9.66 -7.67 8.18
N ALA A 283 10.03 -6.40 8.22
CA ALA A 283 10.45 -5.64 7.04
C ALA A 283 11.75 -6.21 6.46
N LYS A 284 12.71 -6.58 7.32
CA LYS A 284 13.93 -7.28 6.91
C LYS A 284 13.61 -8.57 6.17
N GLN A 285 12.81 -9.44 6.78
CA GLN A 285 12.47 -10.75 6.20
C GLN A 285 11.67 -10.57 4.91
N THR A 286 10.81 -9.56 4.80
CA THR A 286 10.05 -9.26 3.58
C THR A 286 10.97 -8.94 2.40
N ILE A 287 12.03 -8.14 2.62
CA ILE A 287 13.04 -7.84 1.59
C ILE A 287 13.89 -9.07 1.24
N VAL A 288 14.26 -9.86 2.25
CA VAL A 288 15.03 -11.08 2.04
C VAL A 288 14.23 -12.10 1.23
N ASN A 289 12.97 -12.31 1.58
CA ASN A 289 12.05 -13.19 0.86
C ASN A 289 11.79 -12.73 -0.57
N SER A 290 11.60 -11.43 -0.81
CA SER A 290 11.33 -10.95 -2.18
C SER A 290 12.54 -11.17 -3.09
N LYS A 291 13.76 -10.99 -2.58
CA LYS A 291 15.00 -11.31 -3.28
C LYS A 291 15.18 -12.80 -3.51
N ALA A 292 14.92 -13.63 -2.50
CA ALA A 292 15.03 -15.09 -2.61
C ALA A 292 14.03 -15.63 -3.65
N LEU A 293 12.78 -15.18 -3.62
CA LEU A 293 11.76 -15.57 -4.60
C LEU A 293 12.17 -15.14 -6.01
N ALA A 294 12.66 -13.91 -6.18
CA ALA A 294 13.14 -13.43 -7.47
C ALA A 294 14.29 -14.29 -8.01
N ALA A 295 15.28 -14.62 -7.18
CA ALA A 295 16.41 -15.46 -7.56
C ALA A 295 15.96 -16.88 -7.96
N SER A 296 15.12 -17.53 -7.15
CA SER A 296 14.63 -18.89 -7.44
C SER A 296 13.75 -18.94 -8.70
N LEU A 297 12.99 -17.87 -8.98
CA LEU A 297 12.24 -17.76 -10.23
C LEU A 297 13.16 -17.60 -11.45
N GLN A 298 14.23 -16.80 -11.34
CA GLN A 298 15.24 -16.67 -12.40
C GLN A 298 15.93 -18.00 -12.67
N GLU A 299 16.36 -18.71 -11.63
CA GLU A 299 16.95 -20.06 -11.73
C GLU A 299 15.98 -21.06 -12.38
N SER A 300 14.68 -20.89 -12.15
CA SER A 300 13.62 -21.69 -12.77
C SER A 300 13.22 -21.25 -14.19
N GLY A 301 13.94 -20.28 -14.78
CA GLY A 301 13.71 -19.82 -16.15
C GLY A 301 12.48 -18.93 -16.33
N PHE A 302 12.06 -18.19 -15.29
CA PHE A 302 11.12 -17.07 -15.45
C PHE A 302 11.86 -15.78 -15.82
N ASP A 303 11.24 -14.97 -16.69
CA ASP A 303 11.70 -13.62 -17.03
C ASP A 303 11.32 -12.65 -15.89
N VAL A 304 12.14 -12.60 -14.84
CA VAL A 304 11.94 -11.68 -13.70
C VAL A 304 12.25 -10.25 -14.14
N TYR A 305 11.20 -9.45 -14.25
CA TYR A 305 11.23 -8.13 -14.84
C TYR A 305 11.62 -7.05 -13.82
N HIS A 306 12.67 -6.30 -14.10
CA HIS A 306 13.08 -5.14 -13.30
C HIS A 306 13.87 -4.13 -14.15
N SER A 307 14.23 -2.99 -13.54
CA SER A 307 15.08 -1.98 -14.19
C SER A 307 16.40 -2.59 -14.67
N LYS A 308 16.78 -2.32 -15.93
CA LYS A 308 18.05 -2.75 -16.51
C LYS A 308 19.25 -2.08 -15.85
N SER A 309 19.03 -0.92 -15.21
CA SER A 309 20.05 -0.19 -14.47
C SER A 309 20.38 -0.79 -13.08
N LYS A 310 19.70 -1.87 -12.68
CA LYS A 310 19.83 -2.49 -11.37
C LYS A 310 20.36 -3.92 -11.51
N SER A 311 21.35 -4.26 -10.71
CA SER A 311 21.93 -5.62 -10.64
C SER A 311 21.11 -6.59 -9.80
N ILE A 312 20.16 -6.09 -9.00
CA ILE A 312 19.25 -6.89 -8.17
C ILE A 312 17.81 -6.67 -8.63
N PRO A 313 16.93 -7.67 -8.52
CA PRO A 313 15.56 -7.55 -9.04
C PRO A 313 14.66 -6.58 -8.25
N THR A 314 14.86 -6.47 -6.94
CA THR A 314 13.96 -5.69 -6.08
C THR A 314 14.61 -5.25 -4.76
N LEU A 315 14.16 -4.10 -4.27
CA LEU A 315 14.36 -3.59 -2.91
C LEU A 315 13.02 -3.36 -2.19
N SER A 316 11.92 -3.88 -2.72
CA SER A 316 10.59 -3.82 -2.11
C SER A 316 10.08 -5.22 -1.78
N HIS A 317 8.81 -5.32 -1.39
CA HIS A 317 8.13 -6.59 -1.20
C HIS A 317 7.65 -7.26 -2.50
N GLN A 318 7.81 -6.58 -3.65
CA GLN A 318 7.26 -7.04 -4.92
C GLN A 318 8.31 -7.77 -5.76
N VAL A 319 7.84 -8.76 -6.53
CA VAL A 319 8.58 -9.43 -7.60
C VAL A 319 7.71 -9.40 -8.85
N TRP A 320 8.28 -9.02 -9.99
CA TRP A 320 7.55 -8.94 -11.26
C TRP A 320 8.03 -10.00 -12.22
N ILE A 321 7.10 -10.64 -12.92
CA ILE A 321 7.41 -11.63 -13.95
C ILE A 321 6.82 -11.12 -15.25
N LYS A 322 7.66 -10.98 -16.27
CA LYS A 322 7.23 -10.70 -17.62
C LYS A 322 6.76 -12.00 -18.29
N PHE A 323 5.65 -11.88 -18.99
CA PHE A 323 5.17 -12.89 -19.91
C PHE A 323 5.11 -12.28 -21.30
N ASP A 324 5.51 -13.08 -22.29
CA ASP A 324 5.27 -12.75 -23.68
C ASP A 324 3.87 -13.21 -24.07
N ASN A 325 3.20 -12.47 -24.95
CA ASN A 325 1.81 -12.69 -25.34
C ASN A 325 0.83 -12.60 -24.13
N ASN A 326 -0.48 -12.50 -24.38
CA ASN A 326 -1.49 -12.21 -23.35
C ASN A 326 -1.78 -13.41 -22.39
N VAL A 327 -0.76 -14.15 -21.97
CA VAL A 327 -0.87 -15.41 -21.23
C VAL A 327 -0.87 -15.25 -19.71
N ALA A 328 -0.43 -14.10 -19.17
CA ALA A 328 -0.35 -13.89 -17.72
C ALA A 328 -1.69 -14.08 -16.98
N LYS A 329 -2.81 -13.70 -17.62
CA LYS A 329 -4.15 -13.92 -17.08
C LYS A 329 -4.50 -15.40 -16.99
N GLU A 330 -4.14 -16.17 -18.01
CA GLU A 330 -4.42 -17.61 -18.03
C GLU A 330 -3.51 -18.37 -17.05
N PHE A 331 -2.24 -17.96 -16.96
CA PHE A 331 -1.34 -18.43 -15.91
C PHE A 331 -1.92 -18.14 -14.52
N ALA A 332 -2.47 -16.95 -14.30
CA ALA A 332 -3.09 -16.59 -13.02
C ALA A 332 -4.30 -17.46 -12.66
N LYS A 333 -5.13 -17.84 -13.64
CA LYS A 333 -6.22 -18.80 -13.41
C LYS A 333 -5.70 -20.19 -13.08
N ARG A 334 -4.70 -20.70 -13.80
CA ARG A 334 -4.09 -22.00 -13.50
C ARG A 334 -3.49 -22.02 -12.09
N ALA A 335 -2.78 -20.96 -11.71
CA ALA A 335 -2.23 -20.80 -10.37
C ALA A 335 -3.33 -20.80 -9.29
N PHE A 336 -4.43 -20.11 -9.54
CA PHE A 336 -5.59 -20.12 -8.64
C PHE A 336 -6.18 -21.52 -8.46
N SER A 337 -6.32 -22.30 -9.53
CA SER A 337 -6.73 -23.71 -9.46
C SER A 337 -5.74 -24.61 -8.69
N SER A 338 -4.47 -24.20 -8.63
CA SER A 338 -3.42 -24.80 -7.81
C SER A 338 -3.27 -24.16 -6.42
N ASN A 339 -4.30 -23.45 -5.95
CA ASN A 339 -4.37 -22.78 -4.64
C ASN A 339 -3.38 -21.61 -4.44
N ILE A 340 -2.89 -20.97 -5.50
CA ILE A 340 -2.04 -19.78 -5.41
C ILE A 340 -2.82 -18.56 -5.90
N ILE A 341 -2.99 -17.55 -5.04
CA ILE A 341 -3.61 -16.28 -5.43
C ILE A 341 -2.51 -15.34 -5.90
N LEU A 342 -2.61 -14.87 -7.14
CA LEU A 342 -1.66 -13.94 -7.72
C LEU A 342 -2.30 -12.98 -8.73
N ASN A 343 -1.60 -11.88 -8.97
CA ASN A 343 -2.14 -10.73 -9.69
C ASN A 343 -1.53 -10.60 -11.09
N SER A 344 -2.32 -10.80 -12.13
CA SER A 344 -1.97 -10.35 -13.49
C SER A 344 -2.10 -8.84 -13.57
N TYR A 345 -1.02 -8.14 -13.93
CA TYR A 345 -0.97 -6.68 -13.89
C TYR A 345 -0.19 -6.10 -15.07
N LEU A 346 -0.55 -4.89 -15.51
CA LEU A 346 0.21 -4.17 -16.52
C LEU A 346 1.47 -3.59 -15.86
N LEU A 347 2.60 -4.25 -16.07
CA LEU A 347 3.89 -3.83 -15.53
C LEU A 347 4.42 -2.62 -16.32
N PRO A 348 5.25 -1.76 -15.70
CA PRO A 348 5.79 -0.57 -16.36
C PRO A 348 6.40 -0.85 -17.74
N GLY A 349 6.02 -0.07 -18.76
CA GLY A 349 6.53 -0.15 -20.13
C GLY A 349 6.09 -1.38 -20.94
N MET A 350 5.31 -2.30 -20.37
CA MET A 350 4.83 -3.47 -21.09
C MET A 350 3.57 -3.19 -21.90
N LYS A 351 3.42 -3.88 -23.04
CA LYS A 351 2.20 -3.84 -23.87
C LYS A 351 1.12 -4.82 -23.37
N ASN A 352 1.56 -5.97 -22.87
CA ASN A 352 0.70 -7.02 -22.32
C ASN A 352 0.92 -7.15 -20.81
N PRO A 353 -0.07 -7.66 -20.04
CA PRO A 353 0.11 -7.91 -18.62
C PRO A 353 1.19 -8.95 -18.33
N GLY A 354 1.94 -8.74 -17.25
CA GLY A 354 2.77 -9.75 -16.59
C GLY A 354 2.14 -10.17 -15.26
N LEU A 355 2.94 -10.73 -14.36
CA LEU A 355 2.54 -10.98 -12.97
C LEU A 355 3.24 -10.03 -12.02
N ARG A 356 2.50 -9.55 -11.02
CA ARG A 356 3.00 -8.72 -9.92
C ARG A 356 2.76 -9.46 -8.61
N LEU A 357 3.79 -10.09 -8.08
CA LEU A 357 3.75 -10.88 -6.85
C LEU A 357 4.17 -10.01 -5.66
N GLY A 358 3.69 -10.36 -4.47
CA GLY A 358 4.14 -9.78 -3.19
C GLY A 358 4.34 -10.86 -2.13
N VAL A 359 5.38 -10.70 -1.32
CA VAL A 359 5.75 -11.69 -0.28
C VAL A 359 5.36 -11.29 1.16
N GLN A 360 4.79 -10.11 1.32
CA GLN A 360 4.51 -9.46 2.60
C GLN A 360 3.52 -10.26 3.48
N GLY A 361 2.51 -10.90 2.88
CA GLY A 361 1.52 -11.72 3.58
C GLY A 361 2.07 -13.08 4.01
N ILE A 362 2.81 -13.76 3.13
CA ILE A 362 3.45 -15.04 3.47
C ILE A 362 4.61 -14.88 4.45
N THR A 363 5.32 -13.75 4.39
CA THR A 363 6.31 -13.38 5.40
C THR A 363 5.63 -13.23 6.75
N ARG A 364 4.46 -12.56 6.80
CA ARG A 364 3.65 -12.42 8.01
C ARG A 364 3.16 -13.77 8.58
N LEU A 365 3.12 -14.84 7.78
CA LEU A 365 2.87 -16.22 8.24
C LEU A 365 4.12 -16.98 8.68
N GLY A 366 5.31 -16.38 8.57
CA GLY A 366 6.58 -16.94 9.00
C GLY A 366 7.39 -17.65 7.91
N MET A 367 6.95 -17.62 6.65
CA MET A 367 7.72 -18.21 5.54
C MET A 367 9.04 -17.47 5.34
N LYS A 368 10.09 -18.22 4.96
CA LYS A 368 11.45 -17.72 4.76
C LYS A 368 11.97 -18.11 3.38
N GLU A 369 13.27 -17.93 3.15
CA GLU A 369 13.94 -18.13 1.87
C GLU A 369 13.74 -19.53 1.28
N ASP A 370 13.73 -20.57 2.11
CA ASP A 370 13.54 -21.95 1.63
C ASP A 370 12.12 -22.17 1.10
N GLU A 371 11.11 -21.57 1.75
CA GLU A 371 9.75 -21.59 1.22
C GLU A 371 9.63 -20.80 -0.09
N MET A 372 10.44 -19.75 -0.31
CA MET A 372 10.43 -19.04 -1.59
C MET A 372 10.89 -19.94 -2.75
N LYS A 373 11.83 -20.87 -2.50
CA LYS A 373 12.25 -21.88 -3.49
C LYS A 373 11.12 -22.86 -3.82
N GLU A 374 10.40 -23.34 -2.80
CA GLU A 374 9.24 -24.21 -3.00
C GLU A 374 8.11 -23.51 -3.76
N ILE A 375 7.86 -22.22 -3.47
CA ILE A 375 6.88 -21.41 -4.23
C ILE A 375 7.32 -21.25 -5.69
N ALA A 376 8.60 -20.94 -5.94
CA ALA A 376 9.13 -20.85 -7.30
C ALA A 376 8.95 -22.17 -8.06
N LYS A 377 9.26 -23.30 -7.42
CA LYS A 377 9.03 -24.64 -7.96
C LYS A 377 7.56 -24.92 -8.27
N ALA A 378 6.63 -24.53 -7.40
CA ALA A 378 5.20 -24.68 -7.66
C ALA A 378 4.75 -23.85 -8.89
N LEU A 379 5.27 -22.63 -9.04
CA LEU A 379 5.00 -21.79 -10.21
C LEU A 379 5.59 -22.40 -11.50
N THR A 380 6.77 -23.01 -11.43
CA THR A 380 7.37 -23.76 -12.55
C THR A 380 6.49 -24.94 -12.96
N LEU A 381 6.01 -25.73 -12.00
CA LEU A 381 5.09 -26.84 -12.27
C LEU A 381 3.79 -26.36 -12.95
N ILE A 382 3.25 -25.19 -12.56
CA ILE A 382 2.09 -24.58 -13.23
C ILE A 382 2.44 -24.19 -14.68
N LYS A 383 3.65 -23.64 -14.91
CA LYS A 383 4.14 -23.30 -16.26
C LYS A 383 4.21 -24.53 -17.17
N GLU A 384 4.53 -25.69 -16.60
CA GLU A 384 4.68 -26.99 -17.25
C GLU A 384 3.39 -27.84 -17.28
N ASP A 385 2.23 -27.23 -16.97
CA ASP A 385 0.92 -27.91 -16.94
C ASP A 385 0.83 -29.08 -15.91
N GLN A 386 1.61 -29.01 -14.83
CA GLN A 386 1.62 -29.97 -13.71
C GLN A 386 0.90 -29.42 -12.46
N SER A 387 -0.29 -28.84 -12.64
CA SER A 387 -1.05 -28.11 -11.62
C SER A 387 -1.35 -28.90 -10.34
N GLU A 388 -1.57 -30.21 -10.42
CA GLU A 388 -1.83 -31.05 -9.24
C GLU A 388 -0.59 -31.21 -8.35
N LYS A 389 0.60 -31.33 -8.96
CA LYS A 389 1.85 -31.39 -8.20
C LYS A 389 2.14 -30.04 -7.52
N ALA A 390 1.90 -28.94 -8.23
CA ALA A 390 1.99 -27.60 -7.66
C ALA A 390 1.05 -27.45 -6.46
N LYS A 391 -0.21 -27.87 -6.60
CA LYS A 391 -1.21 -27.82 -5.53
C LYS A 391 -0.80 -28.60 -4.28
N SER A 392 -0.15 -29.76 -4.44
CA SER A 392 0.36 -30.56 -3.32
C SER A 392 1.45 -29.81 -2.52
N ILE A 393 2.40 -29.16 -3.20
CA ILE A 393 3.43 -28.33 -2.56
C ILE A 393 2.76 -27.19 -1.78
N ILE A 394 1.84 -26.47 -2.41
CA ILE A 394 1.16 -25.32 -1.82
C ILE A 394 0.31 -25.74 -0.60
N SER A 395 -0.41 -26.85 -0.70
CA SER A 395 -1.21 -27.37 0.42
C SER A 395 -0.32 -27.69 1.62
N SER A 396 0.86 -28.28 1.39
CA SER A 396 1.83 -28.57 2.45
C SER A 396 2.36 -27.30 3.12
N LEU A 397 2.64 -26.25 2.33
CA LEU A 397 3.06 -24.94 2.86
C LEU A 397 1.96 -24.27 3.68
N VAL A 398 0.71 -24.26 3.20
CA VAL A 398 -0.41 -23.65 3.90
C VAL A 398 -0.70 -24.35 5.23
N ILE A 399 -0.61 -25.69 5.28
CA ILE A 399 -0.75 -26.45 6.53
C ILE A 399 0.37 -26.10 7.52
N LYS A 400 1.61 -25.97 7.04
CA LYS A 400 2.78 -25.65 7.87
C LYS A 400 2.75 -24.20 8.40
N PHE A 401 2.26 -23.25 7.60
CA PHE A 401 2.31 -21.81 7.87
C PHE A 401 0.91 -21.20 7.97
N ASN A 402 0.15 -21.64 8.99
CA ASN A 402 -1.24 -21.22 9.22
C ASN A 402 -1.43 -20.23 10.39
N LYS A 403 -0.34 -19.77 11.02
CA LYS A 403 -0.37 -18.82 12.15
C LYS A 403 0.35 -17.53 11.80
N VAL A 404 -0.32 -16.41 12.06
CA VAL A 404 0.25 -15.07 11.95
C VAL A 404 1.42 -14.93 12.94
N GLN A 405 2.56 -14.47 12.44
CA GLN A 405 3.79 -14.17 13.18
C GLN A 405 3.96 -12.65 13.36
N PHE A 406 5.01 -12.22 14.07
CA PHE A 406 5.30 -10.80 14.34
C PHE A 406 4.18 -10.10 15.14
N THR A 407 3.52 -10.87 16.01
CA THR A 407 2.42 -10.46 16.89
C THR A 407 2.74 -10.93 18.31
N TYR A 408 2.06 -10.34 19.30
CA TYR A 408 2.07 -10.79 20.70
C TYR A 408 1.51 -12.21 20.87
#